data_AF-B0VJQ7-F1
#
_entry.id   AF-B0VJQ7-F1
#
_cell.length_a   1.000
_cell.length_b   1.000
_cell.length_c   1.000
_cell.angle_alpha   90.00
_cell.angle_beta   90.00
_cell.angle_gamma   90.00
#
_symmetry.space_group_name_H-M   'P 1'
#
loop_
_entity.id
_entity.type
_entity.pdbx_description
1 polymer ?
#
loop_
_entity_poly.entity_id
_entity_poly.type
_entity_poly.pdbx_seq_one_letter_code
_entity_poly.pdbx_strand_id
1 'polypeptide(L)'
;MHLRQAKVIKSILNALFGDYNGIQVFVAPITLLYWIDSGSLLSSATSLLSFRMHYLPLLAFLIIFVFSVFMLIKIKLLYNCNNSEYLDMVIQFNVSVMALVLIGLIIYAISSFLAYFYGIKGTVKSGLLLLFKLYTMFLILYHYLFNVVLTPYYQRQYGHPRALKAFLSWARNNKFLLFRYILLTLLVVFFAVRFYQLILRFALMPLISFIDKYTGISIKFKLYPFVMIEDIFVNVLVLTGAFMVSNLFFFPLIWVLKYLVNRFIPFKNLLRTSYAQSA
;
A
#
# COMPACT_ATOMS: atom_id res chain seq x y z
N MET A 1 -7.89 26.01 -20.96
CA MET A 1 -7.80 25.94 -19.49
C MET A 1 -8.01 24.52 -18.94
N HIS A 2 -9.04 23.79 -19.38
CA HIS A 2 -9.34 22.40 -18.93
C HIS A 2 -8.20 21.38 -19.08
N LEU A 3 -7.41 21.43 -20.17
CA LEU A 3 -6.28 20.51 -20.38
C LEU A 3 -5.15 20.69 -19.36
N ARG A 4 -4.92 21.91 -18.86
CA ARG A 4 -3.88 22.19 -17.86
C ARG A 4 -4.31 21.70 -16.47
N GLN A 5 -5.57 21.94 -16.10
CA GLN A 5 -6.16 21.41 -14.86
C GLN A 5 -6.17 19.88 -14.85
N ALA A 6 -6.56 19.24 -15.96
CA ALA A 6 -6.53 17.78 -16.08
C ALA A 6 -5.12 17.19 -15.94
N LYS A 7 -4.09 17.85 -16.50
CA LYS A 7 -2.67 17.45 -16.32
C LYS A 7 -2.18 17.60 -14.88
N VAL A 8 -2.58 18.68 -14.20
CA VAL A 8 -2.24 18.91 -12.78
C VAL A 8 -2.89 17.86 -11.89
N ILE A 9 -4.19 17.61 -12.06
CA ILE A 9 -4.93 16.59 -11.31
C ILE A 9 -4.29 15.20 -11.53
N LYS A 10 -3.97 14.86 -12.79
CA LYS A 10 -3.28 13.59 -13.09
C LYS A 10 -1.92 13.49 -12.40
N SER A 11 -1.17 14.58 -12.32
CA SER A 11 0.14 14.60 -11.64
C SER A 11 0.01 14.44 -10.13
N ILE A 12 -0.99 15.10 -9.52
CA ILE A 12 -1.30 14.95 -8.08
C ILE A 12 -1.75 13.52 -7.78
N LEU A 13 -2.64 12.96 -8.60
CA LEU A 13 -3.08 11.58 -8.45
C LEU A 13 -1.92 10.60 -8.59
N ASN A 14 -1.01 10.82 -9.53
CA ASN A 14 0.22 10.01 -9.65
C ASN A 14 1.14 10.18 -8.43
N ALA A 15 1.23 11.38 -7.86
CA ALA A 15 2.01 11.63 -6.65
C ALA A 15 1.42 10.98 -5.40
N LEU A 16 0.10 10.80 -5.33
CA LEU A 16 -0.59 10.22 -4.17
C LEU A 16 -0.80 8.70 -4.30
N PHE A 17 -1.08 8.20 -5.51
CA PHE A 17 -1.52 6.83 -5.76
C PHE A 17 -0.65 6.08 -6.79
N GLY A 18 0.23 6.79 -7.50
CA GLY A 18 1.05 6.22 -8.57
C GLY A 18 2.17 5.31 -8.08
N ASP A 19 2.54 4.36 -8.93
CA ASP A 19 3.68 3.45 -8.80
C ASP A 19 3.90 2.88 -7.38
N TYR A 20 4.93 3.37 -6.68
CA TYR A 20 5.41 2.84 -5.40
C TYR A 20 4.69 3.47 -4.19
N ASN A 21 3.79 4.43 -4.41
CA ASN A 21 3.11 5.13 -3.32
C ASN A 21 2.26 4.16 -2.50
N GLY A 22 2.26 4.36 -1.18
CA GLY A 22 1.59 3.51 -0.20
C GLY A 22 2.47 2.38 0.34
N ILE A 23 3.45 1.87 -0.41
CA ILE A 23 4.27 0.71 0.00
C ILE A 23 4.88 0.92 1.40
N GLN A 24 5.36 2.14 1.69
CA GLN A 24 5.99 2.49 2.96
C GLN A 24 5.06 2.28 4.16
N VAL A 25 3.77 2.62 4.02
CA VAL A 25 2.80 2.47 5.12
C VAL A 25 2.45 1.00 5.37
N PHE A 26 2.38 0.15 4.34
CA PHE A 26 2.03 -1.26 4.52
C PHE A 26 3.22 -2.13 4.92
N VAL A 27 4.41 -1.85 4.39
CA VAL A 27 5.65 -2.51 4.80
C VAL A 27 6.04 -2.06 6.22
N ALA A 28 5.84 -0.77 6.52
CA ALA A 28 6.17 -0.20 7.80
C ALA A 28 5.12 0.80 8.31
N PRO A 29 4.07 0.32 9.01
CA PRO A 29 2.97 1.16 9.51
C PRO A 29 3.42 2.34 10.37
N ILE A 30 4.59 2.25 11.02
CA ILE A 30 5.16 3.33 11.81
C ILE A 30 5.37 4.62 11.01
N THR A 31 5.54 4.55 9.68
CA THR A 31 5.67 5.75 8.83
C THR A 31 4.39 6.58 8.82
N LEU A 32 3.22 5.94 8.97
CA LEU A 32 1.94 6.63 9.14
C LEU A 32 1.84 7.24 10.54
N LEU A 33 2.24 6.47 11.56
CA LEU A 33 2.12 6.89 12.96
C LEU A 33 2.92 8.16 13.28
N TYR A 34 4.04 8.40 12.59
CA TYR A 34 4.81 9.64 12.74
C TYR A 34 4.00 10.90 12.40
N TRP A 35 3.00 10.81 11.51
CA TRP A 35 2.16 11.94 11.12
C TRP A 35 1.04 12.23 12.11
N ILE A 36 0.78 11.30 13.04
CA ILE A 36 -0.31 11.40 14.02
C ILE A 36 0.29 11.84 15.35
N ASP A 37 -0.41 12.72 16.06
CA ASP A 37 -0.03 13.08 17.42
C ASP A 37 -0.19 11.89 18.37
N SER A 38 0.89 11.56 19.09
CA SER A 38 0.95 10.36 19.94
C SER A 38 -0.01 10.42 21.11
N GLY A 39 -0.25 11.61 21.68
CA GLY A 39 -1.22 11.79 22.76
C GLY A 39 -2.65 11.54 22.28
N SER A 40 -2.99 12.11 21.13
CA SER A 40 -4.29 11.90 20.48
C SER A 40 -4.52 10.43 20.10
N LEU A 41 -3.48 9.74 19.62
CA LEU A 41 -3.57 8.33 19.25
C LEU A 41 -3.83 7.43 20.46
N LEU A 42 -3.11 7.68 21.57
CA LEU A 42 -3.32 6.94 22.81
C LEU A 42 -4.74 7.16 23.34
N SER A 43 -5.19 8.42 23.42
CA SER A 43 -6.53 8.78 23.87
C SER A 43 -7.63 8.10 23.02
N SER A 44 -7.49 8.18 21.69
CA SER A 44 -8.42 7.55 20.76
C SER A 44 -8.44 6.03 20.91
N ALA A 45 -7.27 5.37 20.96
CA ALA A 45 -7.17 3.93 21.15
C ALA A 45 -7.77 3.45 22.48
N THR A 46 -7.49 4.15 23.58
CA THR A 46 -8.06 3.83 24.90
C THR A 46 -9.57 3.99 24.90
N SER A 47 -10.10 5.09 24.33
CA SER A 47 -11.55 5.28 24.26
C SER A 47 -12.27 4.20 23.45
N LEU A 48 -11.68 3.76 22.33
CA LEU A 48 -12.20 2.67 21.51
C LEU A 48 -12.24 1.34 22.27
N LEU A 49 -11.13 0.96 22.91
CA LEU A 49 -10.97 -0.34 23.54
C LEU A 49 -11.68 -0.46 24.88
N SER A 50 -11.81 0.63 25.64
CA SER A 50 -12.41 0.63 26.97
C SER A 50 -13.92 0.86 26.94
N PHE A 51 -14.40 1.85 26.19
CA PHE A 51 -15.80 2.31 26.32
C PHE A 51 -16.67 1.99 25.10
N ARG A 52 -16.06 1.84 23.92
CA ARG A 52 -16.78 1.78 22.64
C ARG A 52 -16.37 0.60 21.75
N MET A 53 -16.08 -0.55 22.35
CA MET A 53 -15.61 -1.73 21.62
C MET A 53 -16.60 -2.20 20.52
N HIS A 54 -17.90 -1.89 20.66
CA HIS A 54 -18.94 -2.16 19.68
C HIS A 54 -18.79 -1.37 18.36
N TYR A 55 -18.03 -0.28 18.34
CA TYR A 55 -17.74 0.49 17.12
C TYR A 55 -16.55 -0.04 16.32
N LEU A 56 -15.78 -0.98 16.88
CA LEU A 56 -14.61 -1.57 16.23
C LEU A 56 -14.91 -2.23 14.88
N PRO A 57 -16.03 -2.96 14.68
CA PRO A 57 -16.38 -3.53 13.37
C PRO A 57 -16.62 -2.44 12.31
N LEU A 58 -17.30 -1.34 12.68
CA LEU A 58 -17.56 -0.23 11.76
C LEU A 58 -16.25 0.49 11.38
N LEU A 59 -15.38 0.75 12.35
CA LEU A 59 -14.06 1.33 12.10
C LEU A 59 -13.23 0.43 11.16
N ALA A 60 -13.18 -0.88 11.42
CA ALA A 60 -12.48 -1.82 10.58
C ALA A 60 -13.04 -1.87 9.15
N PHE A 61 -14.36 -1.87 9.00
CA PHE A 61 -15.03 -1.81 7.70
C PHE A 61 -14.64 -0.54 6.93
N LEU A 62 -14.68 0.63 7.57
CA LEU A 62 -14.32 1.90 6.93
C LEU A 62 -12.85 1.95 6.51
N ILE A 63 -11.93 1.40 7.33
CA ILE A 63 -10.51 1.30 6.96
C ILE A 63 -10.32 0.38 5.75
N ILE A 64 -10.99 -0.78 5.72
CA ILE A 64 -10.96 -1.70 4.58
C ILE A 64 -11.55 -1.03 3.33
N PHE A 65 -12.64 -0.28 3.48
CA PHE A 65 -13.26 0.46 2.39
C PHE A 65 -12.30 1.49 1.79
N VAL A 66 -11.64 2.31 2.62
CA VAL A 66 -10.61 3.27 2.17
C VAL A 66 -9.46 2.56 1.47
N PHE A 67 -8.98 1.43 2.02
CA PHE A 67 -7.95 0.61 1.38
C PHE A 67 -8.39 0.10 0.00
N SER A 68 -9.62 -0.41 -0.11
CA SER A 68 -10.18 -0.88 -1.38
C SER A 68 -10.27 0.24 -2.41
N VAL A 69 -10.77 1.41 -2.03
CA VAL A 69 -10.81 2.60 -2.90
C VAL A 69 -9.40 2.99 -3.36
N PHE A 70 -8.43 3.02 -2.43
CA PHE A 70 -7.02 3.27 -2.75
C PHE A 70 -6.50 2.26 -3.77
N MET A 71 -6.77 0.96 -3.60
CA MET A 71 -6.31 -0.08 -4.51
C MET A 71 -6.95 0.03 -5.89
N LEU A 72 -8.25 0.35 -5.98
CA LEU A 72 -8.95 0.52 -7.26
C LEU A 72 -8.37 1.69 -8.07
N ILE A 73 -8.16 2.84 -7.42
CA ILE A 73 -7.51 4.00 -8.05
C ILE A 73 -6.10 3.61 -8.50
N LYS A 74 -5.34 2.91 -7.65
CA LYS A 74 -3.98 2.48 -7.93
C LYS A 74 -3.92 1.53 -9.14
N ILE A 75 -4.79 0.53 -9.22
CA ILE A 75 -4.88 -0.39 -10.36
C ILE A 75 -5.13 0.40 -11.66
N LYS A 76 -6.06 1.37 -11.64
CA LYS A 76 -6.35 2.19 -12.83
C LYS A 76 -5.16 3.02 -13.29
N LEU A 77 -4.31 3.48 -12.37
CA LEU A 77 -3.13 4.29 -12.68
C LEU A 77 -1.91 3.46 -13.13
N LEU A 78 -1.75 2.25 -12.58
CA LEU A 78 -0.59 1.38 -12.87
C LEU A 78 -0.71 0.67 -14.22
N TYR A 79 -1.91 0.19 -14.55
CA TYR A 79 -2.09 -0.66 -15.73
C TYR A 79 -2.68 0.13 -16.89
N ASN A 80 -2.04 0.01 -18.06
CA ASN A 80 -2.57 0.57 -19.31
C ASN A 80 -3.69 -0.35 -19.85
N CYS A 81 -4.85 -0.29 -19.20
CA CYS A 81 -6.00 -1.14 -19.45
C CYS A 81 -7.18 -0.38 -20.05
N ASN A 82 -7.90 -1.07 -20.94
CA ASN A 82 -9.22 -0.63 -21.39
C ASN A 82 -10.24 -0.75 -20.25
N ASN A 83 -11.43 -0.15 -20.40
CA ASN A 83 -12.43 -0.15 -19.33
C ASN A 83 -12.95 -1.55 -18.99
N SER A 84 -13.11 -2.44 -19.97
CA SER A 84 -13.49 -3.85 -19.72
C SER A 84 -12.41 -4.59 -18.92
N GLU A 85 -11.15 -4.48 -19.33
CA GLU A 85 -10.02 -5.10 -18.63
C GLU A 85 -9.86 -4.56 -17.19
N TYR A 86 -10.13 -3.28 -16.99
CA TYR A 86 -10.14 -2.69 -15.66
C TYR A 86 -11.25 -3.30 -14.79
N LEU A 87 -12.46 -3.46 -15.32
CA LEU A 87 -13.56 -4.11 -14.59
C LEU A 87 -13.21 -5.55 -14.19
N ASP A 88 -12.55 -6.30 -15.06
CA ASP A 88 -12.08 -7.66 -14.73
C ASP A 88 -11.09 -7.64 -13.55
N MET A 89 -10.16 -6.68 -13.52
CA MET A 89 -9.24 -6.51 -12.39
C MET A 89 -9.97 -6.08 -11.10
N VAL A 90 -10.99 -5.23 -11.21
CA VAL A 90 -11.83 -4.84 -10.05
C VAL A 90 -12.56 -6.07 -9.49
N ILE A 91 -13.11 -6.93 -10.35
CA ILE A 91 -13.77 -8.17 -9.93
C ILE A 91 -12.75 -9.09 -9.24
N GLN A 92 -11.58 -9.31 -9.85
CA GLN A 92 -10.52 -10.14 -9.26
C GLN A 92 -10.06 -9.61 -7.90
N PHE A 93 -9.90 -8.29 -7.76
CA PHE A 93 -9.57 -7.65 -6.48
C PHE A 93 -10.64 -7.92 -5.43
N ASN A 94 -11.92 -7.69 -5.75
CA ASN A 94 -13.02 -7.94 -4.82
C ASN A 94 -13.14 -9.42 -4.43
N VAL A 95 -12.96 -10.35 -5.38
CA VAL A 95 -12.90 -11.79 -5.10
C VAL A 95 -11.75 -12.12 -4.15
N SER A 96 -10.59 -11.49 -4.32
CA SER A 96 -9.44 -11.70 -3.43
C SER A 96 -9.70 -11.17 -2.00
N VAL A 97 -10.40 -10.03 -1.86
CA VAL A 97 -10.79 -9.48 -0.55
C VAL A 97 -11.83 -10.39 0.10
N MET A 98 -12.81 -10.88 -0.67
CA MET A 98 -13.81 -11.84 -0.17
C MET A 98 -13.15 -13.14 0.31
N ALA A 99 -12.17 -13.66 -0.44
CA ALA A 99 -11.40 -14.83 -0.04
C ALA A 99 -10.67 -14.61 1.31
N LEU A 100 -10.09 -13.42 1.51
CA LEU A 100 -9.46 -13.06 2.78
C LEU A 100 -10.47 -13.08 3.94
N VAL A 101 -11.66 -12.51 3.74
CA VAL A 101 -12.73 -12.50 4.75
C VAL A 101 -13.17 -13.93 5.08
N LEU A 102 -13.35 -14.79 4.08
CA LEU A 102 -13.68 -16.21 4.28
C LEU A 102 -12.60 -16.94 5.07
N ILE A 103 -11.33 -16.75 4.74
CA ILE A 103 -10.21 -17.33 5.51
C ILE A 103 -10.24 -16.83 6.96
N GLY A 104 -10.50 -15.54 7.18
CA GLY A 104 -10.65 -14.96 8.51
C GLY A 104 -11.81 -15.58 9.31
N LEU A 105 -12.96 -15.81 8.66
CA LEU A 105 -14.12 -16.47 9.27
C LEU A 105 -13.82 -17.94 9.61
N ILE A 106 -13.12 -18.66 8.75
CA ILE A 106 -12.70 -20.05 9.01
C ILE A 106 -11.76 -20.10 10.23
N ILE A 107 -10.76 -19.21 10.30
CA ILE A 107 -9.85 -19.11 11.45
C ILE A 107 -10.63 -18.81 12.75
N TYR A 108 -11.58 -17.88 12.68
CA TYR A 108 -12.45 -17.55 13.82
C TYR A 108 -13.31 -18.74 14.25
N ALA A 109 -13.94 -19.45 13.32
CA ALA A 109 -14.78 -20.61 13.60
C ALA A 109 -13.97 -21.75 14.24
N ILE A 110 -12.81 -22.10 13.66
CA ILE A 110 -11.91 -23.13 14.21
C ILE A 110 -11.45 -22.74 15.61
N SER A 111 -11.04 -21.49 15.81
CA SER A 111 -10.59 -21.08 17.14
C SER A 111 -11.73 -21.04 18.17
N SER A 112 -12.95 -20.71 17.76
CA SER A 112 -14.11 -20.73 18.67
C SER A 112 -14.46 -22.17 19.04
N PHE A 113 -14.40 -23.10 18.08
CA PHE A 113 -14.55 -24.53 18.30
C PHE A 113 -13.50 -25.07 19.28
N LEU A 114 -12.22 -24.75 19.06
CA LEU A 114 -11.12 -25.16 19.95
C LEU A 114 -11.26 -24.58 21.36
N ALA A 115 -11.70 -23.32 21.48
CA ALA A 115 -11.93 -22.69 22.77
C ALA A 115 -13.10 -23.34 23.51
N TYR A 116 -14.17 -23.70 22.81
CA TYR A 116 -15.37 -24.30 23.40
C TYR A 116 -15.15 -25.77 23.81
N PHE A 117 -14.60 -26.60 22.92
CA PHE A 117 -14.47 -28.04 23.17
C PHE A 117 -13.18 -28.44 23.92
N TYR A 118 -12.10 -27.70 23.72
CA TYR A 118 -10.77 -28.07 24.25
C TYR A 118 -10.21 -27.05 25.25
N GLY A 119 -10.93 -25.95 25.51
CA GLY A 119 -10.43 -24.87 26.37
C GLY A 119 -9.20 -24.13 25.82
N ILE A 120 -8.80 -24.40 24.57
CA ILE A 120 -7.60 -23.81 23.96
C ILE A 120 -7.94 -22.38 23.52
N LYS A 121 -7.49 -21.39 24.31
CA LYS A 121 -7.64 -19.97 23.98
C LYS A 121 -6.60 -19.57 22.92
N GLY A 122 -6.98 -19.64 21.65
CA GLY A 122 -6.14 -19.18 20.54
C GLY A 122 -5.95 -17.66 20.49
N THR A 123 -4.87 -17.18 19.88
CA THR A 123 -4.57 -15.74 19.72
C THR A 123 -5.23 -15.12 18.47
N VAL A 124 -6.52 -15.42 18.26
CA VAL A 124 -7.30 -15.05 17.05
C VAL A 124 -7.15 -13.59 16.65
N LYS A 125 -7.21 -12.68 17.63
CA LYS A 125 -7.10 -11.24 17.39
C LYS A 125 -5.76 -10.87 16.74
N SER A 126 -4.65 -11.44 17.24
CA SER A 126 -3.32 -11.20 16.68
C SER A 126 -3.12 -11.89 15.33
N GLY A 127 -3.67 -13.09 15.16
CA GLY A 127 -3.59 -13.85 13.91
C GLY A 127 -4.33 -13.17 12.76
N LEU A 128 -5.55 -12.69 13.01
CA LEU A 128 -6.33 -11.93 12.02
C LEU A 128 -5.63 -10.61 11.65
N LEU A 129 -5.07 -9.90 12.63
CA LEU A 129 -4.32 -8.66 12.37
C LEU A 129 -3.07 -8.93 11.52
N LEU A 130 -2.32 -9.98 11.83
CA LEU A 130 -1.15 -10.39 11.06
C LEU A 130 -1.54 -10.78 9.63
N LEU A 131 -2.61 -11.59 9.48
CA LEU A 131 -3.12 -12.03 8.19
C LEU A 131 -3.54 -10.84 7.32
N PHE A 132 -4.27 -9.88 7.90
CA PHE A 132 -4.65 -8.66 7.19
C PHE A 132 -3.43 -7.81 6.79
N LYS A 133 -2.45 -7.65 7.69
CA LYS A 133 -1.20 -6.94 7.42
C LYS A 133 -0.41 -7.60 6.28
N LEU A 134 -0.24 -8.92 6.33
CA LEU A 134 0.47 -9.67 5.30
C LEU A 134 -0.24 -9.57 3.96
N TYR A 135 -1.56 -9.77 3.94
CA TYR A 135 -2.35 -9.66 2.72
C TYR A 135 -2.22 -8.28 2.07
N THR A 136 -2.45 -7.20 2.82
CA THR A 136 -2.35 -5.83 2.28
C THR A 136 -0.95 -5.50 1.79
N MET A 137 0.09 -5.93 2.53
CA MET A 137 1.49 -5.80 2.11
C MET A 137 1.79 -6.57 0.83
N PHE A 138 1.41 -7.85 0.76
CA PHE A 138 1.64 -8.69 -0.43
C PHE A 138 0.89 -8.18 -1.65
N LEU A 139 -0.36 -7.74 -1.49
CA LEU A 139 -1.18 -7.24 -2.58
C LEU A 139 -0.57 -5.99 -3.22
N ILE A 140 -0.08 -5.06 -2.38
CA ILE A 140 0.59 -3.86 -2.87
C ILE A 140 1.94 -4.17 -3.50
N LEU A 141 2.73 -5.06 -2.90
CA LEU A 141 4.02 -5.49 -3.48
C LEU A 141 3.82 -6.25 -4.79
N TYR A 142 2.76 -7.05 -4.90
CA TYR A 142 2.39 -7.78 -6.11
C TYR A 142 2.12 -6.82 -7.27
N HIS A 143 1.21 -5.86 -7.08
CA HIS A 143 0.89 -4.88 -8.12
C HIS A 143 2.10 -4.03 -8.50
N TYR A 144 2.94 -3.73 -7.51
CA TYR A 144 4.19 -3.02 -7.73
C TYR A 144 5.18 -3.80 -8.61
N LEU A 145 5.49 -5.06 -8.25
CA LEU A 145 6.42 -5.90 -9.00
C LEU A 145 5.93 -6.12 -10.44
N PHE A 146 4.63 -6.38 -10.61
CA PHE A 146 4.03 -6.50 -11.94
C PHE A 146 4.15 -5.22 -12.75
N ASN A 147 3.93 -4.05 -12.14
CA ASN A 147 4.09 -2.77 -12.84
C ASN A 147 5.53 -2.59 -13.35
N VAL A 148 6.53 -2.80 -12.49
CA VAL A 148 7.96 -2.67 -12.88
C VAL A 148 8.30 -3.57 -14.06
N VAL A 149 7.82 -4.80 -14.04
CA VAL A 149 8.16 -5.81 -15.06
C VAL A 149 7.38 -5.59 -16.35
N LEU A 150 6.14 -5.09 -16.28
CA LEU A 150 5.30 -4.82 -17.46
C LEU A 150 5.56 -3.47 -18.11
N THR A 151 6.06 -2.47 -17.36
CA THR A 151 6.42 -1.14 -17.86
C THR A 151 7.23 -1.16 -19.18
N PRO A 152 8.31 -1.95 -19.34
CA PRO A 152 9.06 -1.99 -20.59
C PRO A 152 8.27 -2.54 -21.79
N TYR A 153 7.24 -3.36 -21.56
CA TYR A 153 6.32 -3.79 -22.61
C TYR A 153 5.30 -2.68 -22.94
N TYR A 154 4.78 -1.95 -21.95
CA TYR A 154 3.92 -0.79 -22.21
C TYR A 154 4.64 0.31 -23.01
N GLN A 155 5.92 0.53 -22.74
CA GLN A 155 6.75 1.46 -23.52
C GLN A 155 6.90 1.05 -24.99
N ARG A 156 6.74 -0.24 -25.31
CA ARG A 156 6.69 -0.76 -26.68
C ARG A 156 5.26 -0.81 -27.25
N GLN A 157 4.31 -0.11 -26.61
CA GLN A 157 2.90 -0.02 -27.01
C GLN A 157 2.12 -1.34 -26.97
N TYR A 158 2.59 -2.35 -26.21
CA TYR A 158 1.77 -3.53 -25.95
C TYR A 158 0.59 -3.17 -25.04
N GLY A 159 -0.63 -3.58 -25.41
CA GLY A 159 -1.79 -3.56 -24.50
C GLY A 159 -1.60 -4.53 -23.33
N HIS A 160 -2.30 -4.30 -22.22
CA HIS A 160 -2.16 -5.09 -20.99
C HIS A 160 -2.14 -6.62 -21.18
N PRO A 161 -3.13 -7.25 -21.86
CA PRO A 161 -3.16 -8.70 -22.00
C PRO A 161 -1.98 -9.23 -22.84
N ARG A 162 -1.54 -8.48 -23.84
CA ARG A 162 -0.42 -8.87 -24.70
C ARG A 162 0.91 -8.73 -23.96
N ALA A 163 1.07 -7.67 -23.17
CA ALA A 163 2.23 -7.48 -22.29
C ALA A 163 2.36 -8.62 -21.26
N LEU A 164 1.24 -8.99 -20.64
CA LEU A 164 1.20 -10.08 -19.65
C LEU A 164 1.56 -11.44 -20.27
N LYS A 165 1.00 -11.77 -21.44
CA LYS A 165 1.35 -13.02 -22.17
C LYS A 165 2.83 -13.05 -22.55
N ALA A 166 3.36 -11.95 -23.08
CA ALA A 166 4.77 -11.85 -23.46
C ALA A 166 5.71 -11.98 -22.25
N PHE A 167 5.34 -11.37 -21.12
CA PHE A 167 6.07 -11.51 -19.87
C PHE A 167 6.04 -12.95 -19.34
N LEU A 168 4.86 -13.60 -19.28
CA LEU A 168 4.74 -14.97 -18.80
C LEU A 168 5.53 -15.96 -19.66
N SER A 169 5.52 -15.77 -20.99
CA SER A 169 6.32 -16.56 -21.92
C SER A 169 7.83 -16.42 -21.63
N TRP A 170 8.31 -15.19 -21.43
CA TRP A 170 9.70 -14.94 -21.07
C TRP A 170 10.07 -15.52 -19.70
N ALA A 171 9.19 -15.35 -18.71
CA ALA A 171 9.37 -15.79 -17.32
C ALA A 171 9.48 -17.31 -17.21
N ARG A 172 8.74 -18.06 -18.05
CA ARG A 172 8.77 -19.52 -18.07
C ARG A 172 10.16 -20.06 -18.42
N ASN A 173 10.87 -19.37 -19.31
CA ASN A 173 12.20 -19.75 -19.77
C ASN A 173 13.33 -19.19 -18.88
N ASN A 174 13.08 -18.08 -18.17
CA ASN A 174 14.11 -17.34 -17.42
C ASN A 174 13.82 -17.26 -15.91
N LYS A 175 13.42 -18.39 -15.29
CA LYS A 175 12.98 -18.43 -13.88
C LYS A 175 14.01 -17.89 -12.89
N PHE A 176 15.28 -18.27 -13.03
CA PHE A 176 16.34 -17.86 -12.11
C PHE A 176 16.66 -16.36 -12.21
N LEU A 177 16.75 -15.84 -13.45
CA LEU A 177 16.96 -14.41 -13.70
C LEU A 177 15.80 -13.58 -13.15
N LEU A 178 14.56 -14.05 -13.35
CA LEU A 178 13.37 -13.42 -12.79
C LEU A 178 13.40 -13.41 -11.26
N PHE A 179 13.75 -14.53 -10.62
CA PHE A 179 13.86 -14.60 -9.17
C PHE A 179 14.89 -13.61 -8.63
N ARG A 180 16.09 -13.57 -9.22
CA ARG A 180 17.15 -12.62 -8.84
C ARG A 180 16.69 -11.17 -9.01
N TYR A 181 16.01 -10.87 -10.12
CA TYR A 181 15.49 -9.53 -10.39
C TYR A 181 14.43 -9.10 -9.37
N ILE A 182 13.47 -9.97 -9.07
CA ILE A 182 12.42 -9.70 -8.07
C ILE A 182 13.06 -9.49 -6.69
N LEU A 183 14.01 -10.35 -6.30
CA LEU A 183 14.70 -10.25 -5.01
C LEU A 183 15.44 -8.91 -4.86
N LEU A 184 16.22 -8.51 -5.87
CA LEU A 184 16.90 -7.20 -5.89
C LEU A 184 15.91 -6.05 -5.80
N THR A 185 14.82 -6.13 -6.55
CA THR A 185 13.77 -5.10 -6.54
C THR A 185 13.12 -4.99 -5.16
N LEU A 186 12.84 -6.11 -4.49
CA LEU A 186 12.30 -6.13 -3.14
C LEU A 186 13.29 -5.56 -2.11
N LEU A 187 14.58 -5.89 -2.21
CA LEU A 187 15.62 -5.33 -1.34
C LEU A 187 15.71 -3.81 -1.47
N VAL A 188 15.68 -3.30 -2.71
CA VAL A 188 15.69 -1.86 -2.99
C VAL A 188 14.46 -1.18 -2.38
N VAL A 189 13.27 -1.76 -2.53
CA VAL A 189 12.04 -1.25 -1.91
C VAL A 189 12.14 -1.24 -0.38
N PHE A 190 12.62 -2.33 0.22
CA PHE A 190 12.76 -2.40 1.67
C PHE A 190 13.74 -1.35 2.19
N PHE A 191 14.88 -1.18 1.51
CA PHE A 191 15.85 -0.14 1.82
C PHE A 191 15.24 1.26 1.72
N ALA A 192 14.45 1.53 0.68
CA ALA A 192 13.76 2.80 0.48
C ALA A 192 12.82 3.14 1.64
N VAL A 193 12.03 2.16 2.07
CA VAL A 193 11.10 2.33 3.20
C VAL A 193 11.87 2.59 4.49
N ARG A 194 12.98 1.89 4.73
CA ARG A 194 13.85 2.13 5.89
C ARG A 194 14.52 3.49 5.84
N PHE A 195 15.01 3.91 4.68
CA PHE A 195 15.61 5.22 4.49
C PHE A 195 14.57 6.33 4.74
N TYR A 196 13.34 6.16 4.26
CA TYR A 196 12.24 7.09 4.55
C TYR A 196 11.92 7.17 6.05
N GLN A 197 11.95 6.07 6.79
CA GLN A 197 11.79 6.09 8.25
C GLN A 197 12.88 6.93 8.93
N LEU A 198 14.13 6.83 8.48
CA LEU A 198 15.23 7.63 9.01
C LEU A 198 15.02 9.11 8.73
N ILE A 199 14.62 9.47 7.51
CA ILE A 199 14.28 10.85 7.13
C ILE A 199 13.15 11.38 8.01
N LEU A 200 12.08 10.59 8.21
CA LEU A 200 10.98 10.99 9.09
C LEU A 200 11.49 11.27 10.50
N ARG A 201 12.21 10.33 11.09
CA ARG A 201 12.66 10.42 12.49
C ARG A 201 13.67 11.54 12.73
N PHE A 202 14.66 11.70 11.85
CA PHE A 202 15.81 12.57 12.10
C PHE A 202 15.78 13.91 11.37
N ALA A 203 14.99 14.05 10.29
CA ALA A 203 14.89 15.31 9.55
C ALA A 203 13.49 15.93 9.68
N LEU A 204 12.44 15.21 9.26
CA LEU A 204 11.09 15.81 9.17
C LEU A 204 10.46 16.07 10.54
N MET A 205 10.49 15.11 11.47
CA MET A 205 9.85 15.28 12.78
C MET A 205 10.52 16.38 13.64
N PRO A 206 11.86 16.50 13.68
CA PRO A 206 12.51 17.64 14.32
C PRO A 206 12.18 18.97 13.66
N LEU A 207 12.07 19.01 12.33
CA LEU A 207 11.72 20.23 11.60
C LEU A 207 10.26 20.64 11.89
N ILE A 208 9.33 19.69 11.93
CA ILE A 208 7.93 19.93 12.31
C ILE A 208 7.84 20.44 13.75
N SER A 209 8.56 19.83 14.70
CA SER A 209 8.53 20.29 16.09
C SER A 209 9.18 21.66 16.28
N PHE A 210 10.19 21.99 15.47
CA PHE A 210 10.73 23.33 15.40
C PHE A 210 9.66 24.32 14.92
N ILE A 211 9.03 24.08 13.77
CA ILE A 211 7.97 24.97 13.26
C ILE A 211 6.85 25.17 14.29
N ASP A 212 6.40 24.08 14.92
CA ASP A 212 5.37 24.13 15.96
C ASP A 212 5.77 25.05 17.13
N LYS A 213 7.01 24.97 17.61
CA LYS A 213 7.51 25.87 18.67
C LYS A 213 7.54 27.35 18.26
N TYR A 214 7.85 27.67 17.01
CA TYR A 214 7.95 29.07 16.55
C TYR A 214 6.60 29.66 16.12
N THR A 215 5.70 28.84 15.59
CA THR A 215 4.42 29.30 15.01
C THR A 215 3.22 29.02 15.91
N GLY A 216 3.35 28.09 16.85
CA GLY A 216 2.23 27.56 17.64
C GLY A 216 1.27 26.66 16.85
N ILE A 217 1.58 26.34 15.59
CA ILE A 217 0.72 25.54 14.71
C ILE A 217 1.24 24.10 14.63
N SER A 218 0.47 23.16 15.19
CA SER A 218 0.80 21.74 15.13
C SER A 218 0.48 21.16 13.76
N ILE A 219 1.49 20.75 12.99
CA ILE A 219 1.33 20.13 11.66
C ILE A 219 0.88 18.66 11.76
N LYS A 220 0.97 18.05 12.94
CA LYS A 220 0.54 16.66 13.17
C LYS A 220 -0.97 16.53 13.15
N PHE A 221 -1.44 15.43 12.59
CA PHE A 221 -2.85 15.06 12.58
C PHE A 221 -3.29 14.64 13.99
N LYS A 222 -4.40 15.20 14.48
CA LYS A 222 -4.97 14.85 15.78
C LYS A 222 -6.19 13.95 15.60
N LEU A 223 -6.19 12.83 16.33
CA LEU A 223 -7.35 11.95 16.43
C LEU A 223 -8.24 12.39 17.58
N TYR A 224 -9.55 12.23 17.40
CA TYR A 224 -10.53 12.50 18.44
C TYR A 224 -10.82 11.23 19.25
N PRO A 225 -11.09 11.35 20.56
CA PRO A 225 -11.63 10.25 21.35
C PRO A 225 -13.02 9.86 20.83
N PHE A 226 -13.39 8.58 20.92
CA PHE A 226 -14.68 8.08 20.42
C PHE A 226 -15.80 8.40 21.41
N VAL A 227 -16.45 9.55 21.26
CA VAL A 227 -17.62 9.96 22.07
C VAL A 227 -18.90 9.62 21.32
N MET A 228 -18.95 9.94 20.02
CA MET A 228 -20.06 9.75 19.10
C MET A 228 -19.66 8.90 17.89
N ILE A 229 -20.66 8.43 17.13
CA ILE A 229 -20.43 7.64 15.90
C ILE A 229 -19.72 8.50 14.83
N GLU A 230 -20.01 9.81 14.78
CA GLU A 230 -19.40 10.75 13.84
C GLU A 230 -17.87 10.81 13.97
N ASP A 231 -17.35 10.64 15.20
CA ASP A 231 -15.91 10.63 15.48
C ASP A 231 -15.19 9.50 14.73
N ILE A 232 -15.88 8.40 14.44
CA ILE A 232 -15.33 7.29 13.65
C ILE A 232 -15.02 7.76 12.23
N PHE A 233 -15.97 8.46 11.60
CA PHE A 233 -15.80 8.98 10.25
C PHE A 233 -14.71 10.05 10.19
N VAL A 234 -14.70 10.96 11.17
CA VAL A 234 -13.66 11.99 11.29
C VAL A 234 -12.28 11.35 11.45
N ASN A 235 -12.12 10.39 12.36
CA ASN A 235 -10.85 9.71 12.58
C ASN A 235 -10.38 8.93 11.34
N VAL A 236 -11.29 8.28 10.61
CA VAL A 236 -10.94 7.62 9.34
C VAL A 236 -10.49 8.62 8.28
N LEU A 237 -11.15 9.78 8.18
CA LEU A 237 -10.72 10.85 7.27
C LEU A 237 -9.35 11.41 7.65
N VAL A 238 -9.10 11.64 8.95
CA VAL A 238 -7.82 12.08 9.47
C VAL A 238 -6.70 11.07 9.15
N LEU A 239 -6.95 9.78 9.35
CA LEU A 239 -6.01 8.71 8.99
C LEU A 239 -5.76 8.67 7.47
N THR A 240 -6.80 8.89 6.66
CA THR A 240 -6.69 8.95 5.20
C THR A 240 -5.85 10.15 4.76
N GLY A 241 -6.04 11.32 5.40
CA GLY A 241 -5.23 12.51 5.19
C GLY A 241 -3.76 12.27 5.56
N ALA A 242 -3.48 11.68 6.72
CA ALA A 242 -2.14 11.30 7.14
C ALA A 242 -1.48 10.32 6.15
N PHE A 243 -2.26 9.38 5.61
CA PHE A 243 -1.80 8.44 4.57
C PHE A 243 -1.44 9.17 3.26
N MET A 244 -2.28 10.10 2.80
CA MET A 244 -2.00 10.91 1.61
C MET A 244 -0.75 11.77 1.78
N VAL A 245 -0.59 12.44 2.93
CA VAL A 245 0.60 13.23 3.25
C VAL A 245 1.84 12.34 3.27
N SER A 246 1.75 11.17 3.91
CA SER A 246 2.84 10.19 3.91
C SER A 246 3.25 9.76 2.50
N ASN A 247 2.31 9.60 1.56
CA ASN A 247 2.63 9.29 0.17
C ASN A 247 3.29 10.48 -0.54
N LEU A 248 2.82 11.69 -0.30
CA LEU A 248 3.36 12.89 -0.92
C LEU A 248 4.82 13.13 -0.53
N PHE A 249 5.18 12.94 0.74
CA PHE A 249 6.58 13.05 1.20
C PHE A 249 7.45 11.87 0.76
N PHE A 250 6.85 10.71 0.48
CA PHE A 250 7.56 9.54 -0.03
C PHE A 250 7.81 9.61 -1.55
N PHE A 251 6.97 10.34 -2.30
CA PHE A 251 7.03 10.44 -3.75
C PHE A 251 8.39 10.85 -4.34
N PRO A 252 9.12 11.87 -3.82
CA PRO A 252 10.44 12.23 -4.34
C PRO A 252 11.45 11.09 -4.23
N LEU A 253 11.41 10.35 -3.12
CA LEU A 253 12.28 9.20 -2.87
C LEU A 253 11.99 8.06 -3.85
N ILE A 254 10.71 7.82 -4.14
CA ILE A 254 10.28 6.88 -5.19
C ILE A 254 10.84 7.28 -6.55
N TRP A 255 10.76 8.57 -6.89
CA TRP A 255 11.21 9.06 -8.19
C TRP A 255 12.71 8.80 -8.39
N VAL A 256 13.53 9.11 -7.38
CA VAL A 256 14.96 8.77 -7.37
C VAL A 256 15.18 7.26 -7.47
N LEU A 257 14.43 6.47 -6.71
CA LEU A 257 14.55 5.01 -6.72
C LEU A 257 14.23 4.42 -8.09
N LYS A 258 13.17 4.88 -8.75
CA LYS A 258 12.86 4.48 -10.13
C LYS A 258 14.00 4.80 -11.08
N TYR A 259 14.58 5.99 -10.97
CA TYR A 259 15.70 6.38 -11.79
C TYR A 259 16.88 5.42 -11.60
N LEU A 260 17.23 5.11 -10.34
CA LEU A 260 18.31 4.18 -10.01
C LEU A 260 18.02 2.76 -10.51
N VAL A 261 16.82 2.21 -10.25
CA VAL A 261 16.44 0.87 -10.71
C VAL A 261 16.47 0.79 -12.23
N ASN A 262 15.90 1.76 -12.94
CA ASN A 262 15.91 1.76 -14.40
C ASN A 262 17.31 1.96 -14.99
N ARG A 263 18.23 2.63 -14.27
CA ARG A 263 19.59 2.86 -14.74
C ARG A 263 20.50 1.66 -14.50
N PHE A 264 20.45 1.07 -13.30
CA PHE A 264 21.38 0.03 -12.87
C PHE A 264 20.83 -1.39 -13.02
N ILE A 265 19.50 -1.55 -13.02
CA ILE A 265 18.83 -2.85 -13.15
C ILE A 265 17.69 -2.77 -14.19
N PRO A 266 17.95 -2.33 -15.45
CA PRO A 266 16.90 -2.25 -16.45
C PRO A 266 16.41 -3.64 -16.87
N PHE A 267 15.14 -3.96 -16.59
CA PHE A 267 14.51 -5.19 -17.08
C PHE A 267 14.56 -5.31 -18.62
N LYS A 268 14.56 -4.17 -19.33
CA LYS A 268 14.72 -4.14 -20.80
C LYS A 268 16.00 -4.82 -21.30
N ASN A 269 17.08 -4.77 -20.52
CA ASN A 269 18.34 -5.42 -20.90
C ASN A 269 18.25 -6.94 -20.72
N LEU A 270 17.58 -7.41 -19.66
CA LEU A 270 17.31 -8.83 -19.44
C LEU A 270 16.43 -9.44 -20.54
N LEU A 271 15.54 -8.64 -21.13
CA LEU A 271 14.75 -9.05 -22.29
C LEU A 271 15.58 -9.24 -23.57
N ARG A 272 16.72 -8.54 -23.71
CA ARG A 272 17.59 -8.65 -24.90
C ARG A 272 18.56 -9.83 -24.81
N THR A 273 19.08 -10.11 -23.61
CA THR A 273 20.07 -11.17 -23.40
C THR A 273 19.52 -12.57 -23.66
N SER A 274 18.20 -12.80 -23.47
CA SER A 274 17.59 -14.11 -23.73
C SER A 274 17.33 -14.42 -25.21
N TYR A 275 17.24 -13.40 -26.07
CA TYR A 275 17.12 -13.61 -27.53
C TYR A 275 18.48 -13.75 -28.22
N ALA A 276 19.56 -13.30 -27.58
CA ALA A 276 20.93 -13.40 -28.12
C ALA A 276 21.60 -14.76 -27.82
N GLN A 277 20.96 -15.65 -27.07
CA GLN A 277 21.44 -17.02 -26.80
C GLN A 277 20.65 -18.08 -27.58
N SER A 278 19.68 -17.68 -28.40
CA SER A 278 18.84 -18.57 -29.22
C SER A 278 18.89 -18.20 -30.71
N ALA A 279 19.95 -17.52 -31.14
CA ALA A 279 20.32 -17.23 -32.52
C ALA A 279 21.78 -17.65 -32.70
#